data_AF-A0A6B1EII0-F1
#
_entry.id   AF-A0A6B1EII0-F1
#
_cell.length_a   1.000
_cell.length_b   1.000
_cell.length_c   1.000
_cell.angle_alpha   90.00
_cell.angle_beta   90.00
_cell.angle_gamma   90.00
#
_symmetry.space_group_name_H-M   'P 1'
#
loop_
_entity.id
_entity.type
_entity.pdbx_description
1 polymer ?
#
loop_
_entity_poly.entity_id
_entity_poly.type
_entity_poly.pdbx_seq_one_letter_code
_entity_poly.pdbx_strand_id
1 'polypeptide(L)'
;MGVGVDDGQPVAHDAPPGWVLLASGALLPADPPRRIVYRLSVHPCIGRDVPGCRTGRPVGSLPNWGRNGHWMPTIGINFGWRLPDARSGGRAWQADRMRVVVIGAGIAGAAAAWHLAEHASVDIIEQEAHPGAHATGRSAALHTETSGAPVVSALAAASRPFLAEPPTGFTDHALLSRRGLLWIARAAERHLLEDKAAAAEAHGVEVHRLDSSQCCDLVGVLHPEAAAGGVHEPGAMNIDVDGLLQGFLRGARHRGAELHVDAGITAVTERDGGWRVQAGDLHWDCDVVVNAAGAWCDPVATLAGIAPLGLRPLRRSVFVFPPPEGVDALGWPMVWDIGNRFYFEPEGPMLLVSPVDETPSEPCDARPEVEDIALGVEELEAATTLQVRGVRRTWAGLRTFAPDDVPAAGFDPDHPGFFWLAGQGGYGIKTSPALGRLCAALILDREPPLQPDDVAALDPARFRPSS
;
A
#
# COMPACT_ATOMS: atom_id res chain seq x y z
N MET A 1 -28.15 46.78 -42.58
CA MET A 1 -26.74 46.96 -42.96
C MET A 1 -26.11 47.83 -41.89
N GLY A 2 -25.21 47.40 -41.00
CA GLY A 2 -24.56 46.12 -40.75
C GLY A 2 -23.99 46.20 -39.32
N VAL A 3 -23.88 45.03 -38.69
CA VAL A 3 -23.30 44.81 -37.36
C VAL A 3 -21.77 44.76 -37.52
N GLY A 4 -21.04 45.38 -36.60
CA GLY A 4 -19.59 45.25 -36.47
C GLY A 4 -19.26 44.65 -35.10
N VAL A 5 -18.89 43.37 -35.11
CA VAL A 5 -18.36 42.60 -33.98
C VAL A 5 -16.85 42.85 -33.96
N ASP A 6 -16.29 43.18 -32.79
CA ASP A 6 -14.85 43.26 -32.59
C ASP A 6 -14.39 41.95 -31.95
N ASP A 7 -13.68 41.15 -32.73
CA ASP A 7 -13.14 39.83 -32.37
C ASP A 7 -11.88 39.99 -31.52
N GLY A 8 -12.04 39.94 -30.19
CA GLY A 8 -10.93 39.78 -29.25
C GLY A 8 -10.41 38.35 -29.28
N GLN A 9 -9.26 38.12 -29.92
CA GLN A 9 -8.54 36.85 -29.92
C GLN A 9 -8.18 36.37 -28.50
N PRO A 10 -8.20 35.04 -28.22
CA PRO A 10 -7.70 34.52 -26.96
C PRO A 10 -6.19 34.64 -26.89
N VAL A 11 -5.69 35.32 -25.85
CA VAL A 11 -4.26 35.38 -25.52
C VAL A 11 -3.84 33.98 -25.08
N ALA A 12 -2.99 33.33 -25.88
CA ALA A 12 -2.32 32.09 -25.46
C ALA A 12 -1.42 32.42 -24.26
N HIS A 13 -1.76 31.87 -23.10
CA HIS A 13 -0.87 31.90 -21.94
C HIS A 13 0.23 30.87 -22.16
N ASP A 14 1.41 31.31 -22.63
CA ASP A 14 2.59 30.45 -22.65
C ASP A 14 2.90 29.95 -21.23
N ALA A 15 3.15 28.64 -21.11
CA ALA A 15 3.55 28.04 -19.84
C ALA A 15 4.90 28.64 -19.36
N PRO A 16 5.07 28.91 -18.05
CA PRO A 16 6.35 29.35 -17.51
C PRO A 16 7.45 28.32 -17.81
N PRO A 17 8.73 28.74 -17.99
CA PRO A 17 9.83 27.82 -18.21
C PRO A 17 9.89 26.73 -17.13
N GLY A 18 9.93 25.47 -17.54
CA GLY A 18 9.88 24.33 -16.63
C GLY A 18 8.47 23.87 -16.24
N TRP A 19 7.43 24.32 -16.95
CA TRP A 19 6.05 23.86 -16.80
C TRP A 19 5.42 23.51 -18.17
N VAL A 20 4.49 22.55 -18.17
CA VAL A 20 3.70 22.09 -19.31
C VAL A 20 2.26 22.53 -19.07
N LEU A 21 1.65 23.22 -20.04
CA LEU A 21 0.23 23.58 -20.04
C LEU A 21 -0.56 22.49 -20.75
N LEU A 22 -1.47 21.83 -20.02
CA LEU A 22 -2.39 20.85 -20.59
C LEU A 22 -3.56 21.54 -21.30
N ALA A 23 -4.24 20.81 -22.18
CA ALA A 23 -5.45 21.30 -22.88
C ALA A 23 -6.58 21.71 -21.92
N SER A 24 -6.57 21.18 -20.68
CA SER A 24 -7.46 21.57 -19.58
C SER A 24 -7.11 22.91 -18.92
N GLY A 25 -5.99 23.54 -19.30
CA GLY A 25 -5.48 24.77 -18.68
C GLY A 25 -4.65 24.53 -17.41
N ALA A 26 -4.43 23.28 -17.01
CA ALA A 26 -3.58 22.93 -15.87
C ALA A 26 -2.08 23.05 -16.20
N LEU A 27 -1.29 23.52 -15.24
CA LEU A 27 0.18 23.62 -15.33
C LEU A 27 0.83 22.49 -14.52
N LEU A 28 1.71 21.71 -15.15
CA LEU A 28 2.52 20.68 -14.51
C LEU A 28 4.02 21.00 -14.63
N PRO A 29 4.86 20.76 -13.62
CA PRO A 29 6.32 20.96 -13.75
C PRO A 29 6.91 19.93 -14.73
N ALA A 30 7.75 20.41 -15.66
CA ALA A 30 8.37 19.62 -16.73
C ALA A 30 9.45 18.62 -16.25
N ASP A 31 9.98 18.82 -15.03
CA ASP A 31 10.87 17.86 -14.35
C ASP A 31 10.46 17.84 -12.86
N PRO A 32 9.77 16.79 -12.36
CA PRO A 32 9.41 16.70 -10.95
C PRO A 32 10.68 16.65 -10.10
N PRO A 33 10.76 17.39 -8.97
CA PRO A 33 12.01 17.54 -8.24
C PRO A 33 12.62 16.19 -7.86
N ARG A 34 13.81 15.93 -8.41
CA ARG A 34 14.68 14.83 -8.01
C ARG A 34 15.10 15.06 -6.55
N ARG A 35 14.45 14.38 -5.60
CA ARG A 35 14.86 14.27 -4.18
C ARG A 35 15.21 15.58 -3.46
N ILE A 36 14.36 16.03 -2.54
CA ILE A 36 14.82 16.90 -1.45
C ILE A 36 15.43 16.01 -0.36
N VAL A 37 16.75 15.91 -0.32
CA VAL A 37 17.50 15.30 0.80
C VAL A 37 17.71 16.39 1.86
N TYR A 38 17.00 16.32 2.98
CA TYR A 38 17.32 17.13 4.15
C TYR A 38 18.54 16.53 4.86
N ARG A 39 19.69 17.20 4.78
CA ARG A 39 20.90 16.86 5.53
C ARG A 39 20.89 17.61 6.87
N LEU A 40 20.30 17.02 7.91
CA LEU A 40 20.41 17.58 9.26
C LEU A 40 21.83 17.30 9.80
N SER A 41 22.69 18.32 9.81
CA SER A 41 24.03 18.22 10.39
C SER A 41 23.96 18.57 11.87
N VAL A 42 23.86 17.57 12.74
CA VAL A 42 23.96 17.78 14.20
C VAL A 42 25.42 17.59 14.60
N HIS A 43 26.09 18.68 14.96
CA HIS A 43 27.41 18.62 15.59
C HIS A 43 27.23 18.26 17.07
N PRO A 44 27.91 17.21 17.60
CA PRO A 44 27.88 16.93 19.03
C PRO A 44 28.80 17.93 19.75
N CYS A 45 28.21 18.92 20.42
CA CYS A 45 28.90 19.67 21.46
C CYS A 45 29.03 18.77 22.69
N ILE A 46 30.22 18.20 22.88
CA ILE A 46 30.61 17.51 24.12
C ILE A 46 30.78 18.59 25.21
N GLY A 47 29.89 18.61 26.19
CA GLY A 47 29.98 19.49 27.35
C GLY A 47 30.98 18.97 28.39
N ARG A 48 31.83 19.86 28.91
CA ARG A 48 32.51 19.75 30.21
C ARG A 48 31.98 20.86 31.14
N ASP A 49 31.52 20.42 32.31
CA ASP A 49 31.51 21.02 33.66
C ASP A 49 31.09 22.49 33.99
N VAL A 50 29.92 22.61 34.67
CA VAL A 50 29.57 23.22 36.02
C VAL A 50 30.03 24.69 36.37
N PRO A 51 29.44 25.51 37.31
CA PRO A 51 28.07 25.76 37.88
C PRO A 51 27.64 27.28 38.00
N GLY A 52 26.37 27.58 38.34
CA GLY A 52 26.03 28.69 39.29
C GLY A 52 24.84 29.64 39.01
N CYS A 53 24.06 29.92 40.07
CA CYS A 53 22.98 30.93 40.26
C CYS A 53 21.58 30.60 39.71
N ARG A 54 20.61 30.13 40.52
CA ARG A 54 19.83 30.72 41.65
C ARG A 54 18.58 31.54 41.26
N THR A 55 17.42 30.88 41.43
CA THR A 55 16.16 31.29 42.11
C THR A 55 15.39 32.58 41.71
N GLY A 56 14.09 32.45 41.44
CA GLY A 56 13.07 33.52 41.57
C GLY A 56 11.65 33.07 41.14
N ARG A 57 10.64 33.25 42.01
CA ARG A 57 9.24 32.78 41.90
C ARG A 57 8.29 33.98 41.53
N PRO A 58 6.94 33.85 41.44
CA PRO A 58 6.11 34.12 40.24
C PRO A 58 5.21 35.40 40.33
N VAL A 59 4.46 35.71 39.25
CA VAL A 59 3.04 36.22 39.17
C VAL A 59 2.79 36.97 37.85
N GLY A 60 1.64 36.74 37.18
CA GLY A 60 1.02 37.75 36.29
C GLY A 60 0.23 37.26 35.07
N SER A 61 -1.10 37.11 35.23
CA SER A 61 -2.23 37.39 34.30
C SER A 61 -2.14 37.12 32.76
N LEU A 62 -3.13 36.37 32.27
CA LEU A 62 -3.61 36.29 30.86
C LEU A 62 -4.05 37.66 30.30
N PRO A 63 -3.99 37.89 28.96
CA PRO A 63 -5.18 37.64 28.13
C PRO A 63 -4.93 37.00 26.74
N ASN A 64 -6.07 36.55 26.21
CA ASN A 64 -6.46 35.77 25.03
C ASN A 64 -5.94 36.22 23.62
N TRP A 65 -6.11 35.28 22.66
CA TRP A 65 -6.04 35.35 21.18
C TRP A 65 -4.72 35.02 20.48
N GLY A 66 -4.76 34.00 19.60
CA GLY A 66 -3.83 33.85 18.48
C GLY A 66 -3.64 32.43 17.98
N ARG A 67 -4.34 32.09 16.90
CA ARG A 67 -4.13 30.93 16.02
C ARG A 67 -2.64 30.55 15.89
N ASN A 68 -2.33 29.27 16.08
CA ASN A 68 -1.39 28.45 15.30
C ASN A 68 -1.16 27.13 16.05
N GLY A 69 -2.13 26.22 15.93
CA GLY A 69 -1.89 24.80 16.20
C GLY A 69 -1.24 24.17 14.97
N HIS A 70 0.08 24.26 14.88
CA HIS A 70 0.89 23.44 13.98
C HIS A 70 1.64 22.44 14.83
N TRP A 71 1.18 21.19 14.92
CA TRP A 71 2.00 20.04 15.29
C TRP A 71 1.28 18.76 14.85
N MET A 72 1.52 18.31 13.63
CA MET A 72 1.90 16.91 13.45
C MET A 72 3.36 16.95 12.99
N PRO A 73 4.33 16.74 13.90
CA PRO A 73 5.58 16.21 13.43
C PRO A 73 5.23 14.82 12.91
N THR A 74 5.53 14.55 11.64
CA THR A 74 5.93 13.19 11.27
C THR A 74 7.18 12.93 12.10
N ILE A 75 7.01 12.50 13.35
CA ILE A 75 8.07 11.84 14.09
C ILE A 75 8.16 10.48 13.42
N GLY A 76 8.81 10.45 12.25
CA GLY A 76 9.61 9.29 11.93
C GLY A 76 10.63 9.22 13.06
N ILE A 77 10.30 8.49 14.11
CA ILE A 77 11.32 7.94 15.01
C ILE A 77 12.02 6.95 14.11
N ASN A 78 12.97 7.47 13.34
CA ASN A 78 13.97 6.69 12.66
C ASN A 78 14.81 6.13 13.82
N PHE A 79 14.37 5.02 14.40
CA PHE A 79 15.23 4.19 15.21
C PHE A 79 16.32 3.79 14.25
N GLY A 80 17.45 4.52 14.30
CA GLY A 80 18.57 4.32 13.40
C GLY A 80 18.84 2.83 13.30
N TRP A 81 18.53 2.28 12.14
CA TRP A 81 18.87 0.91 11.77
C TRP A 81 20.39 0.87 11.81
N ARG A 82 20.96 0.50 12.95
CA ARG A 82 22.38 0.17 13.01
C ARG A 82 22.51 -1.11 12.21
N LEU A 83 23.08 -0.98 11.02
CA LEU A 83 23.74 -2.07 10.34
C LEU A 83 24.62 -2.78 11.38
N PRO A 84 24.50 -4.11 11.53
CA PRO A 84 25.58 -4.88 12.13
C PRO A 84 26.88 -4.53 11.38
N ASP A 85 28.00 -4.47 12.09
CA ASP A 85 29.30 -4.34 11.44
C ASP A 85 29.39 -5.42 10.36
N ALA A 86 29.60 -5.01 9.10
CA ALA A 86 29.70 -5.88 7.92
C ALA A 86 30.89 -6.88 7.97
N ARG A 87 31.49 -7.08 9.15
CA ARG A 87 32.65 -7.93 9.42
C ARG A 87 32.45 -8.89 10.59
N SER A 88 31.25 -9.00 11.14
CA SER A 88 30.89 -10.13 12.02
C SER A 88 29.91 -11.01 11.28
N GLY A 89 30.35 -12.21 10.92
CA GLY A 89 29.50 -13.26 10.35
C GLY A 89 28.22 -13.44 11.15
N GLY A 90 27.17 -13.85 10.44
CA GLY A 90 25.82 -14.03 10.97
C GLY A 90 25.83 -14.66 12.35
N ARG A 91 24.91 -14.19 13.20
CA ARG A 91 24.60 -14.92 14.43
C ARG A 91 24.42 -16.38 14.10
N ALA A 92 24.97 -17.26 14.93
CA ALA A 92 24.67 -18.68 14.82
C ALA A 92 23.15 -18.84 14.98
N TRP A 93 22.51 -19.33 13.92
CA TRP A 93 21.14 -19.84 13.95
C TRP A 93 20.95 -20.73 15.19
N GLN A 94 19.76 -20.71 15.81
CA GLN A 94 19.46 -21.69 16.84
C GLN A 94 19.49 -23.07 16.18
N ALA A 95 20.47 -23.89 16.55
CA ALA A 95 20.85 -25.12 15.84
C ALA A 95 19.69 -26.12 15.64
N ASP A 96 18.65 -26.04 16.47
CA ASP A 96 17.50 -26.94 16.46
C ASP A 96 16.23 -26.33 15.81
N ARG A 97 16.29 -25.12 15.23
CA ARG A 97 15.15 -24.48 14.57
C ARG A 97 15.34 -24.42 13.08
N MET A 98 14.24 -24.69 12.36
CA MET A 98 14.15 -24.43 10.93
C MET A 98 14.55 -22.99 10.62
N ARG A 99 15.36 -22.83 9.58
CA ARG A 99 15.87 -21.55 9.09
C ARG A 99 15.07 -21.15 7.87
N VAL A 100 14.49 -19.95 7.91
CA VAL A 100 13.67 -19.42 6.83
C VAL A 100 14.26 -18.09 6.37
N VAL A 101 14.49 -17.95 5.07
CA VAL A 101 14.85 -16.67 4.45
C VAL A 101 13.60 -16.12 3.75
N VAL A 102 13.17 -14.93 4.14
CA VAL A 102 12.07 -14.20 3.50
C VAL A 102 12.65 -13.13 2.59
N ILE A 103 12.37 -13.22 1.29
CA ILE A 103 12.84 -12.24 0.29
C ILE A 103 11.76 -11.17 0.13
N GLY A 104 12.11 -9.93 0.49
CA GLY A 104 11.25 -8.75 0.47
C GLY A 104 10.69 -8.39 1.85
N ALA A 105 10.90 -7.15 2.28
CA ALA A 105 10.35 -6.59 3.54
C ALA A 105 9.11 -5.71 3.32
N GLY A 106 8.41 -5.88 2.19
CA GLY A 106 7.05 -5.37 2.01
C GLY A 106 6.05 -6.05 2.96
N ILE A 107 4.78 -5.66 2.87
CA ILE A 107 3.74 -6.15 3.79
C ILE A 107 3.64 -7.68 3.84
N ALA A 108 3.84 -8.36 2.70
CA ALA A 108 3.74 -9.80 2.59
C ALA A 108 4.85 -10.50 3.38
N GLY A 109 6.11 -10.12 3.14
CA GLY A 109 7.26 -10.68 3.84
C GLY A 109 7.29 -10.30 5.32
N ALA A 110 6.93 -9.06 5.66
CA ALA A 110 6.84 -8.63 7.05
C ALA A 110 5.81 -9.44 7.85
N ALA A 111 4.60 -9.65 7.29
CA ALA A 111 3.57 -10.44 7.93
C ALA A 111 3.98 -11.92 8.08
N ALA A 112 4.54 -12.53 7.02
CA ALA A 112 5.07 -13.89 7.07
C ALA A 112 6.16 -14.05 8.15
N ALA A 113 7.15 -13.15 8.15
CA ALA A 113 8.24 -13.17 9.12
C ALA A 113 7.75 -13.03 10.57
N TRP A 114 6.77 -12.15 10.81
CA TRP A 114 6.19 -11.96 12.15
C TRP A 114 5.57 -13.25 12.72
N HIS A 115 4.83 -13.99 11.89
CA HIS A 115 4.22 -15.27 12.28
C HIS A 115 5.26 -16.42 12.36
N LEU A 116 6.24 -16.44 11.46
CA LEU A 116 7.28 -17.47 11.42
C LEU A 116 8.27 -17.35 12.60
N ALA A 117 8.66 -16.13 12.96
CA ALA A 117 9.73 -15.88 13.93
C ALA A 117 9.48 -16.45 15.33
N GLU A 118 8.22 -16.78 15.66
CA GLU A 118 7.89 -17.47 16.91
C GLU A 118 8.37 -18.93 16.95
N HIS A 119 8.50 -19.57 15.79
CA HIS A 119 8.77 -21.02 15.69
C HIS A 119 9.96 -21.38 14.80
N ALA A 120 10.34 -20.50 13.88
CA ALA A 120 11.52 -20.61 13.03
C ALA A 120 12.52 -19.49 13.31
N SER A 121 13.78 -19.71 12.96
CA SER A 121 14.74 -18.62 12.87
C SER A 121 14.56 -17.95 11.50
N VAL A 122 14.42 -16.63 11.47
CA VAL A 122 14.03 -15.89 10.25
C VAL A 122 15.00 -14.78 9.91
N ASP A 123 15.49 -14.76 8.68
CA ASP A 123 16.16 -13.61 8.06
C ASP A 123 15.23 -12.99 7.00
N ILE A 124 15.08 -11.67 7.01
CA ILE A 124 14.35 -10.90 6.00
C ILE A 124 15.36 -10.14 5.15
N ILE A 125 15.34 -10.34 3.84
CA ILE A 125 16.28 -9.70 2.91
C ILE A 125 15.52 -8.66 2.07
N GLU A 126 15.91 -7.40 2.19
CA GLU A 126 15.30 -6.26 1.51
C GLU A 126 16.34 -5.57 0.61
N GLN A 127 15.96 -5.37 -0.66
CA GLN A 127 16.83 -4.73 -1.64
C GLN A 127 17.05 -3.26 -1.29
N GLU A 128 16.01 -2.57 -0.84
CA GLU A 128 16.04 -1.14 -0.59
C GLU A 128 16.63 -0.80 0.79
N ALA A 129 17.02 0.46 0.98
CA ALA A 129 17.50 0.96 2.28
C ALA A 129 16.43 0.91 3.39
N HIS A 130 15.15 0.88 2.99
CA HIS A 130 14.01 0.91 3.90
C HIS A 130 12.88 -0.02 3.41
N PRO A 131 12.27 -0.81 4.31
CA PRO A 131 11.05 -1.56 4.02
C PRO A 131 9.91 -0.66 3.52
N GLY A 132 9.01 -1.24 2.72
CA GLY A 132 7.80 -0.54 2.27
C GLY A 132 8.00 0.49 1.16
N ALA A 133 9.20 0.60 0.58
CA ALA A 133 9.51 1.57 -0.48
C ALA A 133 8.67 1.40 -1.78
N HIS A 134 8.18 0.19 -2.03
CA HIS A 134 7.42 -0.18 -3.23
C HIS A 134 5.91 -0.21 -2.97
N ALA A 135 5.18 -1.20 -3.49
CA ALA A 135 3.72 -1.22 -3.49
C ALA A 135 3.07 -1.02 -2.10
N THR A 136 3.70 -1.51 -1.02
CA THR A 136 3.18 -1.35 0.34
C THR A 136 3.03 0.11 0.74
N GLY A 137 4.09 0.93 0.64
CA GLY A 137 4.04 2.35 1.03
C GLY A 137 3.33 3.26 0.03
N ARG A 138 2.70 2.69 -1.01
CA ARG A 138 2.04 3.42 -2.11
C ARG A 138 0.55 3.13 -2.21
N SER A 139 0.01 2.36 -1.26
CA SER A 139 -1.40 1.96 -1.22
C SER A 139 -2.29 3.06 -0.62
N ALA A 140 -3.51 3.19 -1.14
CA ALA A 140 -4.63 3.90 -0.50
C ALA A 140 -5.38 3.03 0.54
N ALA A 141 -5.06 1.73 0.60
CA ALA A 141 -5.47 0.73 1.58
C ALA A 141 -6.83 0.92 2.29
N LEU A 142 -7.87 0.34 1.69
CA LEU A 142 -9.18 0.19 2.28
C LEU A 142 -9.44 -1.27 2.69
N HIS A 143 -9.98 -1.47 3.88
CA HIS A 143 -10.54 -2.74 4.30
C HIS A 143 -12.02 -2.81 3.92
N THR A 144 -12.33 -3.75 3.03
CA THR A 144 -13.68 -4.18 2.65
C THR A 144 -13.64 -5.68 2.31
N GLU A 145 -14.69 -6.39 2.70
CA GLU A 145 -14.85 -7.83 2.50
C GLU A 145 -15.53 -8.16 1.16
N THR A 146 -15.81 -7.16 0.31
CA THR A 146 -16.61 -7.31 -0.92
C THR A 146 -15.82 -7.15 -2.22
N SER A 147 -14.48 -7.07 -2.15
CA SER A 147 -13.62 -6.87 -3.32
C SER A 147 -12.64 -8.01 -3.57
N GLY A 148 -12.64 -8.47 -4.82
CA GLY A 148 -11.81 -9.56 -5.34
C GLY A 148 -12.60 -10.85 -5.56
N ALA A 149 -11.89 -11.93 -5.86
CA ALA A 149 -12.45 -13.28 -5.91
C ALA A 149 -12.91 -13.75 -4.51
N PRO A 150 -13.79 -14.78 -4.40
CA PRO A 150 -14.29 -15.26 -3.11
C PRO A 150 -13.21 -15.55 -2.07
N VAL A 151 -12.09 -16.17 -2.47
CA VAL A 151 -10.95 -16.45 -1.57
C VAL A 151 -10.26 -15.17 -1.06
N VAL A 152 -10.28 -14.07 -1.84
CA VAL A 152 -9.77 -12.77 -1.39
C VAL A 152 -10.69 -12.16 -0.34
N SER A 153 -12.01 -12.31 -0.50
CA SER A 153 -12.99 -11.93 0.52
C SER A 153 -12.82 -12.75 1.80
N ALA A 154 -12.62 -14.07 1.68
CA ALA A 154 -12.33 -14.95 2.82
C ALA A 154 -11.05 -14.53 3.56
N LEU A 155 -9.99 -14.19 2.83
CA LEU A 155 -8.74 -13.64 3.39
C LEU A 155 -8.96 -12.29 4.10
N ALA A 156 -9.76 -11.40 3.54
CA ALA A 156 -10.09 -10.11 4.15
C ALA A 156 -10.87 -10.32 5.46
N ALA A 157 -11.91 -11.14 5.44
CA ALA A 157 -12.69 -11.49 6.63
C ALA A 157 -11.81 -12.14 7.71
N ALA A 158 -10.94 -13.07 7.34
CA ALA A 158 -9.99 -13.71 8.26
C ALA A 158 -8.93 -12.73 8.82
N SER A 159 -8.65 -11.63 8.11
CA SER A 159 -7.71 -10.58 8.56
C SER A 159 -8.36 -9.56 9.48
N ARG A 160 -9.68 -9.38 9.42
CA ARG A 160 -10.40 -8.34 10.16
C ARG A 160 -10.20 -8.39 11.68
N PRO A 161 -10.28 -9.54 12.36
CA PRO A 161 -10.05 -9.58 13.81
C PRO A 161 -8.68 -9.04 14.22
N PHE A 162 -7.64 -9.36 13.44
CA PHE A 162 -6.29 -8.87 13.70
C PHE A 162 -6.17 -7.37 13.47
N LEU A 163 -6.78 -6.85 12.40
CA LEU A 163 -6.74 -5.41 12.08
C LEU A 163 -7.53 -4.59 13.12
N ALA A 164 -8.67 -5.10 13.59
CA ALA A 164 -9.49 -4.44 14.59
C ALA A 164 -8.85 -4.48 15.99
N GLU A 165 -8.29 -5.63 16.37
CA GLU A 165 -7.76 -5.89 17.70
C GLU A 165 -6.39 -6.61 17.59
N PRO A 166 -5.33 -5.89 17.17
CA PRO A 166 -4.01 -6.50 17.07
C PRO A 166 -3.49 -6.90 18.47
N PRO A 167 -2.63 -7.92 18.57
CA PRO A 167 -2.11 -8.37 19.86
C PRO A 167 -1.43 -7.26 20.67
N THR A 168 -1.49 -7.36 22.00
CA THR A 168 -0.86 -6.40 22.91
C THR A 168 0.60 -6.15 22.54
N GLY A 169 0.97 -4.87 22.40
CA GLY A 169 2.32 -4.44 22.03
C GLY A 169 2.60 -4.42 20.53
N PHE A 170 1.64 -4.79 19.66
CA PHE A 170 1.79 -4.69 18.21
C PHE A 170 1.90 -3.22 17.76
N THR A 171 0.94 -2.38 18.14
CA THR A 171 0.94 -0.93 17.90
C THR A 171 0.28 -0.19 19.08
N ASP A 172 0.54 1.11 19.21
CA ASP A 172 0.00 1.99 20.25
C ASP A 172 -1.26 2.77 19.80
N HIS A 173 -1.68 2.61 18.54
CA HIS A 173 -2.84 3.28 17.93
C HIS A 173 -3.71 2.29 17.16
N ALA A 174 -4.97 2.65 16.89
CA ALA A 174 -5.86 1.80 16.10
C ALA A 174 -5.37 1.69 14.65
N LEU A 175 -5.34 0.46 14.11
CA LEU A 175 -4.98 0.22 12.70
C LEU A 175 -6.14 0.52 11.74
N LEU A 176 -7.37 0.49 12.24
CA LEU A 176 -8.57 0.77 11.44
C LEU A 176 -9.21 2.08 11.86
N SER A 177 -9.58 2.88 10.87
CA SER A 177 -10.38 4.10 11.06
C SER A 177 -11.57 4.12 10.11
N ARG A 178 -12.69 4.71 10.53
CA ARG A 178 -13.90 4.76 9.69
C ARG A 178 -13.67 5.58 8.43
N ARG A 179 -14.11 5.04 7.30
CA ARG A 179 -14.10 5.74 6.00
C ARG A 179 -15.45 5.62 5.30
N GLY A 180 -15.93 4.41 5.07
CA GLY A 180 -17.05 4.11 4.20
C GLY A 180 -16.64 4.05 2.72
N LEU A 181 -17.40 3.32 1.89
CA LEU A 181 -17.15 3.20 0.46
C LEU A 181 -18.44 3.42 -0.31
N LEU A 182 -18.46 4.43 -1.16
CA LEU A 182 -19.58 4.73 -2.05
C LEU A 182 -19.20 4.35 -3.48
N TRP A 183 -19.81 3.29 -3.99
CA TRP A 183 -19.81 3.02 -5.43
C TRP A 183 -20.83 3.92 -6.10
N ILE A 184 -20.43 4.62 -7.16
CA ILE A 184 -21.33 5.45 -7.98
C ILE A 184 -21.42 4.90 -9.40
N ALA A 185 -22.55 5.13 -10.06
CA ALA A 185 -22.73 4.76 -11.45
C ALA A 185 -23.48 5.81 -12.25
N ARG A 186 -23.11 5.95 -13.52
CA ARG A 186 -23.89 6.68 -14.52
C ARG A 186 -25.19 5.91 -14.80
N ALA A 187 -26.18 6.59 -15.36
CA ALA A 187 -27.53 6.02 -15.55
C ALA A 187 -27.55 4.69 -16.32
N ALA A 188 -26.65 4.53 -17.31
CA ALA A 188 -26.53 3.32 -18.13
C ALA A 188 -25.91 2.12 -17.38
N GLU A 189 -25.20 2.37 -16.28
CA GLU A 189 -24.41 1.38 -15.55
C GLU A 189 -25.04 0.99 -14.21
N ARG A 190 -26.23 1.51 -13.89
CA ARG A 190 -26.92 1.24 -12.61
C ARG A 190 -27.15 -0.24 -12.32
N HIS A 191 -27.27 -1.08 -13.34
CA HIS A 191 -27.39 -2.52 -13.15
C HIS A 191 -26.17 -3.13 -12.44
N LEU A 192 -24.97 -2.58 -12.65
CA LEU A 192 -23.74 -3.03 -11.99
C LEU A 192 -23.73 -2.73 -10.48
N LEU A 193 -24.48 -1.71 -10.05
CA LEU A 193 -24.66 -1.41 -8.63
C LEU A 193 -25.49 -2.50 -7.93
N GLU A 194 -26.51 -3.04 -8.61
CA GLU A 194 -27.30 -4.13 -8.05
C GLU A 194 -26.47 -5.40 -7.88
N ASP A 195 -25.64 -5.73 -8.87
CA ASP A 195 -24.69 -6.85 -8.77
C ASP A 195 -23.70 -6.64 -7.62
N LYS A 196 -23.19 -5.41 -7.45
CA LYS A 196 -22.30 -5.05 -6.34
C LYS A 196 -22.99 -5.21 -4.98
N ALA A 197 -24.22 -4.72 -4.85
CA ALA A 197 -24.97 -4.79 -3.60
C ALA A 197 -25.34 -6.24 -3.25
N ALA A 198 -25.81 -7.03 -4.22
CA ALA A 198 -26.12 -8.44 -4.02
C ALA A 198 -24.87 -9.24 -3.62
N ALA A 199 -23.72 -8.97 -4.24
CA ALA A 199 -22.46 -9.58 -3.85
C ALA A 199 -22.06 -9.23 -2.41
N ALA A 200 -22.22 -7.98 -1.99
CA ALA A 200 -21.96 -7.56 -0.61
C ALA A 200 -22.88 -8.26 0.40
N GLU A 201 -24.18 -8.30 0.12
CA GLU A 201 -25.20 -8.94 0.95
C GLU A 201 -24.96 -10.45 1.08
N ALA A 202 -24.51 -11.12 0.01
CA ALA A 202 -24.14 -12.54 0.04
C ALA A 202 -22.94 -12.82 0.97
N HIS A 203 -22.06 -11.83 1.18
CA HIS A 203 -20.95 -11.90 2.14
C HIS A 203 -21.33 -11.35 3.53
N GLY A 204 -22.60 -11.01 3.76
CA GLY A 204 -23.07 -10.46 5.04
C GLY A 204 -22.61 -9.02 5.30
N VAL A 205 -22.14 -8.30 4.28
CA VAL A 205 -21.71 -6.91 4.39
C VAL A 205 -22.91 -5.98 4.26
N GLU A 206 -23.08 -5.09 5.24
CA GLU A 206 -24.12 -4.08 5.21
C GLU A 206 -23.83 -3.04 4.12
N VAL A 207 -24.78 -2.88 3.20
CA VAL A 207 -24.74 -1.85 2.16
C VAL A 207 -26.09 -1.15 2.04
N HIS A 208 -26.05 0.14 1.69
CA HIS A 208 -27.23 0.96 1.44
C HIS A 208 -27.27 1.32 -0.04
N ARG A 209 -28.36 0.95 -0.73
CA ARG A 209 -28.63 1.42 -2.09
C ARG A 209 -29.14 2.86 -2.01
N LEU A 210 -28.47 3.77 -2.70
CA LEU A 210 -28.76 5.20 -2.70
C LEU A 210 -29.25 5.63 -4.07
N ASP A 211 -30.25 6.50 -4.10
CA ASP A 211 -30.57 7.27 -5.30
C ASP A 211 -29.55 8.42 -5.51
N SER A 212 -29.70 9.13 -6.62
CA SER A 212 -28.79 10.23 -6.98
C SER A 212 -28.79 11.37 -5.96
N SER A 213 -29.95 11.72 -5.39
CA SER A 213 -30.07 12.77 -4.38
C SER A 213 -29.31 12.36 -3.12
N GLN A 214 -29.50 11.12 -2.67
CA GLN A 214 -28.82 10.59 -1.48
C GLN A 214 -27.30 10.49 -1.66
N CYS A 215 -26.83 10.20 -2.88
CA CYS A 215 -25.39 10.25 -3.19
C CYS A 215 -24.83 11.67 -3.06
N CYS A 216 -25.55 12.67 -3.60
CA CYS A 216 -25.14 14.08 -3.52
C CYS A 216 -25.26 14.63 -2.09
N ASP A 217 -26.22 14.16 -1.29
CA ASP A 217 -26.32 14.52 0.12
C ASP A 217 -25.12 14.00 0.93
N LEU A 218 -24.61 12.80 0.57
CA LEU A 218 -23.44 12.20 1.21
C LEU A 218 -22.12 12.87 0.75
N VAL A 219 -22.00 13.18 -0.54
CA VAL A 219 -20.83 13.84 -1.14
C VAL A 219 -21.29 14.99 -2.03
N GLY A 220 -21.39 16.18 -1.42
CA GLY A 220 -22.00 17.38 -1.99
C GLY A 220 -21.38 17.92 -3.28
N VAL A 221 -20.22 17.41 -3.69
CA VAL A 221 -19.56 17.83 -4.94
C VAL A 221 -19.92 16.98 -6.15
N LEU A 222 -20.60 15.84 -5.96
CA LEU A 222 -20.94 14.94 -7.07
C LEU A 222 -21.93 15.59 -8.05
N HIS A 223 -21.71 15.35 -9.34
CA HIS A 223 -22.71 15.63 -10.36
C HIS A 223 -23.77 14.52 -10.39
N PRO A 224 -25.08 14.86 -10.43
CA PRO A 224 -26.15 13.86 -10.48
C PRO A 224 -26.06 12.91 -11.68
N GLU A 225 -25.53 13.34 -12.83
CA GLU A 225 -25.39 12.45 -13.99
C GLU A 225 -24.29 11.38 -13.79
N ALA A 226 -23.25 11.70 -13.03
CA ALA A 226 -22.15 10.79 -12.71
C ALA A 226 -22.55 9.81 -11.59
N ALA A 227 -23.36 10.27 -10.63
CA ALA A 227 -23.93 9.46 -9.55
C ALA A 227 -25.45 9.34 -9.71
N ALA A 228 -25.89 8.67 -10.79
CA ALA A 228 -27.32 8.42 -11.05
C ALA A 228 -27.93 7.39 -10.08
N GLY A 229 -27.09 6.76 -9.27
CA GLY A 229 -27.36 5.92 -8.12
C GLY A 229 -26.03 5.51 -7.47
N GLY A 230 -26.11 4.89 -6.29
CA GLY A 230 -24.92 4.38 -5.62
C GLY A 230 -25.18 3.24 -4.64
N VAL A 231 -24.10 2.59 -4.22
CA VAL A 231 -24.09 1.57 -3.16
C VAL A 231 -23.07 2.00 -2.13
N HIS A 232 -23.55 2.30 -0.92
CA HIS A 232 -22.74 2.76 0.18
C HIS A 232 -22.50 1.63 1.18
N GLU A 233 -21.25 1.25 1.38
CA GLU A 233 -20.77 0.36 2.44
C GLU A 233 -20.23 1.23 3.59
N PRO A 234 -21.03 1.56 4.62
CA PRO A 234 -20.57 2.37 5.75
C PRO A 234 -19.51 1.65 6.61
N GLY A 235 -19.44 0.32 6.51
CA GLY A 235 -18.52 -0.53 7.26
C GLY A 235 -17.08 -0.54 6.74
N ALA A 236 -16.81 0.04 5.57
CA ALA A 236 -15.46 0.08 5.02
C ALA A 236 -14.53 0.98 5.85
N MET A 237 -13.29 0.55 6.07
CA MET A 237 -12.36 1.20 6.99
C MET A 237 -11.01 1.48 6.31
N ASN A 238 -10.41 2.64 6.57
CA ASN A 238 -9.02 2.89 6.18
C ASN A 238 -8.08 2.10 7.08
N ILE A 239 -7.01 1.59 6.48
CA ILE A 239 -5.96 0.86 7.19
C ILE A 239 -4.74 1.77 7.38
N ASP A 240 -4.24 1.89 8.60
CA ASP A 240 -2.92 2.46 8.86
C ASP A 240 -1.84 1.48 8.37
N VAL A 241 -1.41 1.69 7.12
CA VAL A 241 -0.43 0.82 6.44
C VAL A 241 0.92 0.85 7.12
N ASP A 242 1.39 2.03 7.55
CA ASP A 242 2.69 2.16 8.21
C ASP A 242 2.63 1.51 9.59
N GLY A 243 1.59 1.80 10.39
CA GLY A 243 1.37 1.15 11.68
C GLY A 243 1.33 -0.37 11.57
N LEU A 244 0.67 -0.91 10.55
CA LEU A 244 0.59 -2.35 10.28
C LEU A 244 1.97 -2.93 9.89
N LEU A 245 2.66 -2.33 8.92
CA LEU A 245 3.97 -2.79 8.46
C LEU A 245 5.00 -2.74 9.58
N GLN A 246 5.11 -1.61 10.29
CA GLN A 246 6.05 -1.43 11.39
C GLN A 246 5.72 -2.34 12.57
N GLY A 247 4.44 -2.60 12.83
CA GLY A 247 3.99 -3.58 13.84
C GLY A 247 4.51 -4.98 13.54
N PHE A 248 4.39 -5.45 12.29
CA PHE A 248 4.92 -6.72 11.86
C PHE A 248 6.46 -6.78 11.97
N LEU A 249 7.17 -5.79 11.43
CA LEU A 249 8.64 -5.78 11.45
C LEU A 249 9.19 -5.70 12.88
N ARG A 250 8.64 -4.82 13.73
CA ARG A 250 9.03 -4.75 15.15
C ARG A 250 8.74 -6.05 15.87
N GLY A 251 7.57 -6.64 15.68
CA GLY A 251 7.21 -7.88 16.35
C GLY A 251 8.06 -9.07 15.89
N ALA A 252 8.38 -9.17 14.59
CA ALA A 252 9.28 -10.19 14.06
C ALA A 252 10.66 -10.07 14.72
N ARG A 253 11.18 -8.84 14.81
CA ARG A 253 12.45 -8.56 15.49
C ARG A 253 12.41 -8.90 16.98
N HIS A 254 11.32 -8.61 17.70
CA HIS A 254 11.18 -8.99 19.11
C HIS A 254 11.20 -10.52 19.30
N ARG A 255 10.75 -11.27 18.30
CA ARG A 255 10.83 -12.74 18.26
C ARG A 255 12.17 -13.28 17.72
N GLY A 256 13.12 -12.41 17.40
CA GLY A 256 14.47 -12.76 16.98
C GLY A 256 14.70 -12.85 15.48
N ALA A 257 13.77 -12.38 14.64
CA ALA A 257 14.05 -12.21 13.21
C ALA A 257 15.06 -11.08 12.99
N GLU A 258 15.93 -11.25 11.98
CA GLU A 258 16.87 -10.22 11.54
C GLU A 258 16.43 -9.65 10.19
N LEU A 259 16.58 -8.34 10.00
CA LEU A 259 16.26 -7.63 8.75
C LEU A 259 17.55 -7.08 8.17
N HIS A 260 17.82 -7.45 6.92
CA HIS A 260 18.98 -7.02 6.13
C HIS A 260 18.48 -6.13 5.00
N VAL A 261 18.77 -4.82 5.09
CA VAL A 261 18.44 -3.81 4.06
C VAL A 261 19.65 -3.55 3.17
N ASP A 262 19.46 -2.83 2.07
CA ASP A 262 20.49 -2.61 1.04
C ASP A 262 21.08 -3.94 0.51
N ALA A 263 20.27 -5.01 0.53
CA ALA A 263 20.66 -6.38 0.25
C ALA A 263 19.90 -6.91 -0.97
N GLY A 264 20.21 -6.36 -2.15
CA GLY A 264 19.67 -6.86 -3.41
C GLY A 264 20.18 -8.27 -3.72
N ILE A 265 19.28 -9.25 -3.79
CA ILE A 265 19.67 -10.63 -4.08
C ILE A 265 20.20 -10.77 -5.50
N THR A 266 21.22 -11.60 -5.68
CA THR A 266 21.86 -11.85 -6.98
C THR A 266 21.81 -13.32 -7.38
N ALA A 267 21.56 -14.23 -6.43
CA ALA A 267 21.38 -15.65 -6.70
C ALA A 267 20.54 -16.30 -5.61
N VAL A 268 19.75 -17.30 -6.02
CA VAL A 268 19.08 -18.24 -5.13
C VAL A 268 19.43 -19.63 -5.68
N THR A 269 20.00 -20.51 -4.87
CA THR A 269 20.47 -21.82 -5.36
C THR A 269 20.03 -22.91 -4.43
N GLU A 270 19.42 -23.95 -4.98
CA GLU A 270 19.12 -25.18 -4.27
C GLU A 270 20.43 -25.87 -3.83
N ARG A 271 20.41 -26.49 -2.66
CA ARG A 271 21.53 -27.24 -2.06
C ARG A 271 21.01 -28.54 -1.45
N ASP A 272 21.92 -29.45 -1.13
CA ASP A 272 21.57 -30.67 -0.40
C ASP A 272 20.86 -30.34 0.93
N GLY A 273 19.55 -30.57 0.96
CA GLY A 273 18.70 -30.34 2.14
C GLY A 273 18.25 -28.89 2.37
N GLY A 274 18.30 -28.00 1.36
CA GLY A 274 17.78 -26.64 1.50
C GLY A 274 18.20 -25.69 0.39
N TRP A 275 18.41 -24.43 0.76
CA TRP A 275 18.64 -23.33 -0.16
C TRP A 275 19.77 -22.42 0.31
N ARG A 276 20.37 -21.70 -0.64
CA ARG A 276 21.26 -20.58 -0.40
C ARG A 276 20.75 -19.34 -1.12
N VAL A 277 20.56 -18.25 -0.38
CA VAL A 277 20.27 -16.92 -0.92
C VAL A 277 21.53 -16.06 -0.83
N GLN A 278 21.87 -15.34 -1.90
CA GLN A 278 23.08 -14.51 -1.96
C GLN A 278 22.73 -13.06 -2.34
N ALA A 279 23.37 -12.10 -1.66
CA ALA A 279 23.33 -10.67 -1.98
C ALA A 279 24.76 -10.09 -1.88
N GLY A 280 25.43 -9.91 -3.03
CA GLY A 280 26.84 -9.53 -3.06
C GLY A 280 27.73 -10.59 -2.41
N ASP A 281 28.54 -10.19 -1.41
CA ASP A 281 29.40 -11.10 -0.65
C ASP A 281 28.68 -11.79 0.53
N LEU A 282 27.44 -11.38 0.82
CA LEU A 282 26.62 -11.98 1.87
C LEU A 282 25.84 -13.18 1.34
N HIS A 283 25.67 -14.20 2.17
CA HIS A 283 24.83 -15.36 1.86
C HIS A 283 24.17 -15.92 3.10
N TRP A 284 23.01 -16.56 2.89
CA TRP A 284 22.21 -17.22 3.91
C TRP A 284 21.89 -18.63 3.46
N ASP A 285 22.31 -19.63 4.23
CA ASP A 285 21.90 -21.02 4.07
C ASP A 285 20.64 -21.26 4.93
N CYS A 286 19.58 -21.74 4.30
CA CYS A 286 18.28 -21.94 4.93
C CYS A 286 17.60 -23.22 4.46
N ASP A 287 16.57 -23.64 5.19
CA ASP A 287 15.79 -24.83 4.85
C ASP A 287 14.61 -24.45 3.93
N VAL A 288 14.06 -23.24 4.12
CA VAL A 288 12.95 -22.69 3.31
C VAL A 288 13.26 -21.27 2.84
N VAL A 289 12.93 -20.96 1.59
CA VAL A 289 12.91 -19.61 1.01
C VAL A 289 11.46 -19.19 0.82
N VAL A 290 11.06 -18.05 1.40
CA VAL A 290 9.76 -17.41 1.14
C VAL A 290 9.97 -16.28 0.14
N ASN A 291 9.48 -16.47 -1.08
CA ASN A 291 9.51 -15.48 -2.14
C ASN A 291 8.33 -14.50 -1.99
N ALA A 292 8.58 -13.39 -1.29
CA ALA A 292 7.61 -12.32 -1.01
C ALA A 292 8.02 -10.98 -1.66
N ALA A 293 8.77 -11.04 -2.77
CA ALA A 293 9.41 -9.90 -3.43
C ALA A 293 8.45 -9.00 -4.25
N GLY A 294 7.13 -9.13 -4.06
CA GLY A 294 6.12 -8.32 -4.74
C GLY A 294 6.19 -8.48 -6.27
N ALA A 295 6.38 -7.38 -7.00
CA ALA A 295 6.53 -7.40 -8.45
C ALA A 295 7.74 -8.24 -8.91
N TRP A 296 8.73 -8.45 -8.05
CA TRP A 296 9.95 -9.18 -8.36
C TRP A 296 9.87 -10.69 -8.07
N CYS A 297 8.73 -11.24 -7.64
CA CYS A 297 8.65 -12.67 -7.32
C CYS A 297 9.04 -13.57 -8.52
N ASP A 298 8.61 -13.28 -9.75
CA ASP A 298 9.01 -14.06 -10.93
C ASP A 298 10.50 -13.88 -11.30
N PRO A 299 11.07 -12.67 -11.28
CA PRO A 299 12.52 -12.48 -11.35
C PRO A 299 13.30 -13.28 -10.30
N VAL A 300 12.84 -13.32 -9.05
CA VAL A 300 13.47 -14.11 -7.97
C VAL A 300 13.41 -15.60 -8.26
N ALA A 301 12.28 -16.11 -8.75
CA ALA A 301 12.16 -17.51 -9.14
C ALA A 301 13.09 -17.86 -10.31
N THR A 302 13.25 -16.95 -11.26
CA THR A 302 14.21 -17.10 -12.36
C THR A 302 15.65 -17.21 -11.84
N LEU A 303 16.02 -16.40 -10.84
CA LEU A 303 17.32 -16.52 -10.16
C LEU A 303 17.49 -17.87 -9.45
N ALA A 304 16.39 -18.48 -9.00
CA ALA A 304 16.34 -19.79 -8.38
C ALA A 304 16.35 -20.97 -9.38
N GLY A 305 16.29 -20.71 -10.69
CA GLY A 305 16.11 -21.74 -11.71
C GLY A 305 14.70 -22.34 -11.74
N ILE A 306 13.71 -21.67 -11.13
CA ILE A 306 12.32 -22.10 -11.03
C ILE A 306 11.50 -21.38 -12.11
N ALA A 307 10.58 -22.10 -12.76
CA ALA A 307 9.70 -21.51 -13.75
C ALA A 307 8.78 -20.43 -13.13
N PRO A 308 8.67 -19.23 -13.72
CA PRO A 308 7.83 -18.15 -13.21
C PRO A 308 6.35 -18.54 -13.18
N LEU A 309 5.55 -17.87 -12.32
CA LEU A 309 4.09 -18.07 -12.27
C LEU A 309 3.36 -17.28 -13.37
N GLY A 310 4.02 -16.34 -14.04
CA GLY A 310 3.38 -15.45 -15.01
C GLY A 310 2.70 -14.26 -14.33
N LEU A 311 3.36 -13.69 -13.33
CA LEU A 311 2.90 -12.52 -12.60
C LEU A 311 2.84 -11.30 -13.52
N ARG A 312 1.81 -10.48 -13.33
CA ARG A 312 1.56 -9.25 -14.11
C ARG A 312 1.59 -8.04 -13.17
N PRO A 313 2.72 -7.31 -13.09
CA PRO A 313 2.76 -6.02 -12.43
C PRO A 313 1.99 -4.98 -13.28
N LEU A 314 0.96 -4.39 -12.68
CA LEU A 314 0.14 -3.35 -13.28
C LEU A 314 0.35 -2.06 -12.49
N ARG A 315 0.79 -1.00 -13.16
CA ARG A 315 0.97 0.31 -12.57
C ARG A 315 -0.38 0.91 -12.22
N ARG A 316 -0.46 1.49 -11.02
CA ARG A 316 -1.55 2.36 -10.58
C ARG A 316 -0.98 3.67 -10.07
N SER A 317 -1.44 4.75 -10.67
CA SER A 317 -1.07 6.13 -10.41
C SER A 317 -2.05 6.78 -9.43
N VAL A 318 -1.53 7.72 -8.66
CA VAL A 318 -2.28 8.50 -7.68
C VAL A 318 -1.74 9.92 -7.65
N PHE A 319 -2.63 10.89 -7.48
CA PHE A 319 -2.27 12.26 -7.15
C PHE A 319 -3.07 12.78 -5.97
N VAL A 320 -2.53 13.80 -5.31
CA VAL A 320 -3.22 14.53 -4.24
C VAL A 320 -3.20 16.02 -4.50
N PHE A 321 -4.31 16.68 -4.16
CA PHE A 321 -4.50 18.11 -4.31
C PHE A 321 -5.38 18.66 -3.17
N PRO A 322 -5.29 19.97 -2.84
CA PRO A 322 -6.11 20.52 -1.77
C PRO A 322 -7.56 20.67 -2.25
N PRO A 323 -8.56 20.37 -1.41
CA PRO A 323 -9.94 20.66 -1.76
C PRO A 323 -10.15 22.18 -1.96
N PRO A 324 -11.13 22.59 -2.78
CA PRO A 324 -11.49 24.00 -2.93
C PRO A 324 -11.87 24.66 -1.60
N GLU A 325 -11.71 25.98 -1.50
CA GLU A 325 -12.10 26.73 -0.30
C GLU A 325 -13.59 26.52 0.03
N GLY A 326 -13.88 26.21 1.30
CA GLY A 326 -15.24 25.96 1.78
C GLY A 326 -15.73 24.51 1.62
N VAL A 327 -14.96 23.63 0.97
CA VAL A 327 -15.28 22.20 0.88
C VAL A 327 -14.67 21.46 2.07
N ASP A 328 -15.53 20.97 2.97
CA ASP A 328 -15.13 20.02 4.02
C ASP A 328 -15.31 18.58 3.53
N ALA A 329 -14.20 18.00 3.06
CA ALA A 329 -14.19 16.64 2.53
C ALA A 329 -13.92 15.57 3.59
N LEU A 330 -13.51 15.94 4.81
CA LEU A 330 -12.87 15.00 5.74
C LEU A 330 -13.74 13.78 6.07
N GLY A 331 -15.05 14.01 6.17
CA GLY A 331 -16.06 12.99 6.48
C GLY A 331 -16.59 12.19 5.31
N TRP A 332 -16.12 12.43 4.07
CA TRP A 332 -16.58 11.69 2.91
C TRP A 332 -16.08 10.23 2.91
N PRO A 333 -16.88 9.29 2.37
CA PRO A 333 -16.40 7.97 2.03
C PRO A 333 -15.37 8.02 0.90
N MET A 334 -14.68 6.92 0.68
CA MET A 334 -14.04 6.69 -0.61
C MET A 334 -15.14 6.60 -1.67
N VAL A 335 -15.05 7.39 -2.73
CA VAL A 335 -15.99 7.34 -3.85
C VAL A 335 -15.32 6.61 -4.99
N TRP A 336 -15.95 5.55 -5.48
CA TRP A 336 -15.43 4.69 -6.53
C TRP A 336 -16.41 4.61 -7.69
N ASP A 337 -15.94 4.90 -8.90
CA ASP A 337 -16.73 4.75 -10.11
C ASP A 337 -16.90 3.27 -10.50
N ILE A 338 -18.13 2.79 -10.66
CA ILE A 338 -18.41 1.36 -10.90
C ILE A 338 -17.78 0.84 -12.20
N GLY A 339 -17.51 1.72 -13.17
CA GLY A 339 -16.82 1.42 -14.42
C GLY A 339 -15.30 1.39 -14.29
N ASN A 340 -14.75 1.55 -13.08
CA ASN A 340 -13.32 1.63 -12.78
C ASN A 340 -12.60 2.75 -13.53
N ARG A 341 -13.24 3.90 -13.70
CA ARG A 341 -12.62 5.08 -14.34
C ARG A 341 -11.77 5.90 -13.37
N PHE A 342 -12.22 6.02 -12.12
CA PHE A 342 -11.50 6.72 -11.08
C PHE A 342 -12.00 6.31 -9.68
N TYR A 343 -11.23 6.63 -8.66
CA TYR A 343 -11.74 6.83 -7.30
C TYR A 343 -11.11 8.08 -6.68
N PHE A 344 -11.78 8.63 -5.68
CA PHE A 344 -11.20 9.65 -4.82
C PHE A 344 -11.61 9.46 -3.36
N GLU A 345 -10.76 9.93 -2.46
CA GLU A 345 -11.04 9.93 -1.03
C GLU A 345 -10.31 11.06 -0.31
N PRO A 346 -10.71 11.38 0.94
CA PRO A 346 -9.94 12.28 1.79
C PRO A 346 -8.63 11.65 2.26
N GLU A 347 -7.52 12.38 2.08
CA GLU A 347 -6.17 12.04 2.56
C GLU A 347 -5.72 13.16 3.50
N GLY A 348 -6.01 13.00 4.80
CA GLY A 348 -5.86 14.09 5.78
C GLY A 348 -6.67 15.33 5.33
N PRO A 349 -6.05 16.52 5.23
CA PRO A 349 -6.72 17.73 4.76
C PRO A 349 -6.81 17.85 3.22
N MET A 350 -6.34 16.84 2.49
CA MET A 350 -6.25 16.83 1.03
C MET A 350 -7.27 15.85 0.43
N LEU A 351 -7.39 15.87 -0.90
CA LEU A 351 -8.06 14.82 -1.66
C LEU A 351 -7.03 13.99 -2.42
N LEU A 352 -7.18 12.67 -2.34
CA LEU A 352 -6.46 11.67 -3.11
C LEU A 352 -7.33 11.21 -4.26
N VAL A 353 -6.74 11.05 -5.44
CA VAL A 353 -7.43 10.61 -6.65
C VAL A 353 -6.56 9.61 -7.40
N SER A 354 -7.19 8.59 -7.96
CA SER A 354 -6.56 7.65 -8.88
C SER A 354 -7.43 7.44 -10.11
N PRO A 355 -6.86 7.39 -11.33
CA PRO A 355 -7.56 6.98 -12.54
C PRO A 355 -7.77 5.46 -12.62
N VAL A 356 -7.41 4.72 -11.57
CA VAL A 356 -7.57 3.25 -11.50
C VAL A 356 -6.81 2.53 -12.62
N ASP A 357 -5.78 3.17 -13.19
CA ASP A 357 -4.93 2.61 -14.22
C ASP A 357 -4.41 1.23 -13.81
N GLU A 358 -4.30 0.38 -14.83
CA GLU A 358 -3.78 -0.98 -14.78
C GLU A 358 -2.77 -1.20 -15.91
N THR A 359 -1.93 -0.18 -16.14
CA THR A 359 -0.97 -0.19 -17.24
C THR A 359 0.10 -1.26 -16.98
N PRO A 360 0.30 -2.24 -17.89
CA PRO A 360 1.33 -3.25 -17.74
C PRO A 360 2.72 -2.63 -17.57
N SER A 361 3.51 -3.19 -16.64
CA SER A 361 4.85 -2.71 -16.35
C SER A 361 5.77 -3.88 -15.99
N GLU A 362 7.03 -3.75 -16.37
CA GLU A 362 8.09 -4.54 -15.75
C GLU A 362 8.26 -4.15 -14.27
N PRO A 363 8.80 -5.04 -13.41
CA PRO A 363 9.15 -4.72 -12.03
C PRO A 363 10.16 -3.57 -11.97
N CYS A 364 9.77 -2.45 -11.36
CA CYS A 364 10.59 -1.24 -11.27
C CYS A 364 10.15 -0.35 -10.11
N ASP A 365 10.96 0.67 -9.79
CA ASP A 365 10.53 1.81 -8.99
C ASP A 365 9.54 2.67 -9.80
N ALA A 366 8.28 2.24 -9.81
CA ALA A 366 7.24 2.81 -10.67
C ALA A 366 6.99 4.29 -10.39
N ARG A 367 6.76 5.06 -11.45
CA ARG A 367 6.39 6.47 -11.40
C ARG A 367 5.10 6.70 -12.18
N PRO A 368 4.28 7.67 -11.79
CA PRO A 368 3.07 7.99 -12.53
C PRO A 368 3.46 8.62 -13.87
N GLU A 369 2.75 8.26 -14.94
CA GLU A 369 2.84 8.94 -16.22
C GLU A 369 1.95 10.17 -16.21
N VAL A 370 2.32 11.19 -16.99
CA VAL A 370 1.58 12.46 -17.03
C VAL A 370 0.17 12.24 -17.56
N GLU A 371 0.03 11.35 -18.53
CA GLU A 371 -1.23 10.95 -19.16
C GLU A 371 -2.17 10.28 -18.16
N ASP A 372 -1.66 9.42 -17.29
CA ASP A 372 -2.45 8.75 -16.24
C ASP A 372 -3.01 9.80 -15.27
N ILE A 373 -2.18 10.77 -14.85
CA ILE A 373 -2.64 11.87 -13.99
C ILE A 373 -3.67 12.76 -14.68
N ALA A 374 -3.45 13.11 -15.94
CA ALA A 374 -4.38 13.93 -16.72
C ALA A 374 -5.75 13.26 -16.87
N LEU A 375 -5.78 11.95 -17.11
CA LEU A 375 -7.02 11.17 -17.22
C LEU A 375 -7.79 11.16 -15.89
N GLY A 376 -7.09 11.02 -14.76
CA GLY A 376 -7.70 11.09 -13.44
C GLY A 376 -8.25 12.47 -13.08
N VAL A 377 -7.61 13.54 -13.57
CA VAL A 377 -8.16 14.91 -13.46
C VAL A 377 -9.44 15.04 -14.29
N GLU A 378 -9.42 14.59 -15.54
CA GLU A 378 -10.56 14.66 -16.44
C GLU A 378 -11.78 13.91 -15.89
N GLU A 379 -11.62 12.66 -15.43
CA GLU A 379 -12.72 11.87 -14.88
C GLU A 379 -13.26 12.47 -13.56
N LEU A 380 -12.40 13.02 -12.70
CA LEU A 380 -12.83 13.67 -11.46
C LEU A 380 -13.64 14.94 -11.74
N GLU A 381 -13.15 15.82 -12.61
CA GLU A 381 -13.82 17.09 -12.95
C GLU A 381 -15.09 16.84 -13.77
N ALA A 382 -15.16 15.75 -14.54
CA ALA A 382 -16.40 15.34 -15.20
C ALA A 382 -17.45 14.82 -14.22
N ALA A 383 -17.02 14.17 -13.13
CA ALA A 383 -17.93 13.57 -12.15
C ALA A 383 -18.28 14.49 -10.97
N THR A 384 -17.55 15.58 -10.79
CA THR A 384 -17.69 16.47 -9.63
C THR A 384 -17.55 17.94 -9.99
N THR A 385 -18.05 18.80 -9.13
CA THR A 385 -17.81 20.25 -9.17
C THR A 385 -16.39 20.65 -8.76
N LEU A 386 -15.52 19.69 -8.43
CA LEU A 386 -14.14 19.97 -8.05
C LEU A 386 -13.35 20.49 -9.26
N GLN A 387 -12.33 21.27 -8.98
CA GLN A 387 -11.38 21.76 -9.98
C GLN A 387 -9.98 21.52 -9.45
N VAL A 388 -9.19 20.70 -10.14
CA VAL A 388 -7.86 20.27 -9.70
C VAL A 388 -6.87 21.39 -9.94
N ARG A 389 -6.61 22.18 -8.90
CA ARG A 389 -5.64 23.27 -8.94
C ARG A 389 -4.39 22.94 -8.12
N GLY A 390 -3.29 22.67 -8.81
CA GLY A 390 -1.99 22.48 -8.19
C GLY A 390 -1.87 21.14 -7.47
N VAL A 391 -1.56 20.09 -8.22
CA VAL A 391 -1.18 18.79 -7.68
C VAL A 391 0.02 18.95 -6.74
N ARG A 392 -0.08 18.41 -5.52
CA ARG A 392 0.97 18.54 -4.49
C ARG A 392 1.92 17.35 -4.47
N ARG A 393 1.41 16.15 -4.70
CA ARG A 393 2.19 14.91 -4.77
C ARG A 393 1.55 13.98 -5.79
N THR A 394 2.39 13.26 -6.51
CA THR A 394 2.01 12.13 -7.35
C THR A 394 2.89 10.95 -7.01
N TRP A 395 2.35 9.75 -7.15
CA TRP A 395 3.11 8.52 -7.05
C TRP A 395 2.43 7.42 -7.86
N ALA A 396 3.15 6.34 -8.12
CA ALA A 396 2.56 5.13 -8.67
C ALA A 396 3.13 3.90 -7.98
N GLY A 397 2.31 2.87 -7.81
CA GLY A 397 2.72 1.56 -7.31
C GLY A 397 2.43 0.46 -8.31
N LEU A 398 3.08 -0.70 -8.15
CA LEU A 398 2.82 -1.88 -8.95
C LEU A 398 1.90 -2.85 -8.19
N ARG A 399 0.65 -2.98 -8.64
CA ARG A 399 -0.27 -4.03 -8.21
C ARG A 399 0.07 -5.27 -9.02
N THR A 400 0.57 -6.31 -8.36
CA THR A 400 1.07 -7.51 -9.05
C THR A 400 0.07 -8.64 -8.95
N PHE A 401 -0.46 -9.10 -10.08
CA PHE A 401 -1.50 -10.12 -10.15
C PHE A 401 -0.94 -11.45 -10.64
N ALA A 402 -1.45 -12.55 -10.10
CA ALA A 402 -1.29 -13.85 -10.72
C ALA A 402 -2.16 -13.95 -12.01
N PRO A 403 -1.99 -14.98 -12.84
CA PRO A 403 -2.78 -15.16 -14.07
C PRO A 403 -4.30 -15.13 -13.87
N ASP A 404 -4.79 -15.56 -12.71
CA ASP A 404 -6.22 -15.63 -12.34
C ASP A 404 -6.66 -14.53 -11.34
N ASP A 405 -5.81 -13.53 -11.10
CA ASP A 405 -6.00 -12.44 -10.12
C ASP A 405 -6.13 -12.89 -8.65
N VAL A 406 -5.90 -14.18 -8.35
CA VAL A 406 -5.86 -14.74 -6.99
C VAL A 406 -4.41 -14.84 -6.53
N PRO A 407 -4.06 -14.41 -5.29
CA PRO A 407 -2.70 -14.56 -4.78
C PRO A 407 -2.21 -16.02 -4.79
N ALA A 408 -0.89 -16.21 -4.90
CA ALA A 408 -0.26 -17.52 -4.75
C ALA A 408 0.42 -17.60 -3.39
N ALA A 409 0.02 -18.57 -2.56
CA ALA A 409 0.53 -18.80 -1.22
C ALA A 409 0.70 -20.30 -0.97
N GLY A 410 1.89 -20.84 -1.25
CA GLY A 410 2.17 -22.27 -1.10
C GLY A 410 3.57 -22.66 -1.56
N PHE A 411 3.94 -23.92 -1.31
CA PHE A 411 5.20 -24.46 -1.81
C PHE A 411 5.15 -24.68 -3.31
N ASP A 412 6.28 -24.47 -3.98
CA ASP A 412 6.46 -24.92 -5.34
C ASP A 412 6.46 -26.46 -5.38
N PRO A 413 5.68 -27.11 -6.27
CA PRO A 413 5.54 -28.57 -6.27
C PRO A 413 6.80 -29.30 -6.70
N ASP A 414 7.64 -28.67 -7.52
CA ASP A 414 8.85 -29.29 -8.09
C ASP A 414 10.13 -28.91 -7.32
N HIS A 415 10.05 -27.90 -6.45
CA HIS A 415 11.20 -27.34 -5.74
C HIS A 415 10.94 -27.26 -4.22
N PRO A 416 11.20 -28.35 -3.48
CA PRO A 416 10.98 -28.42 -2.04
C PRO A 416 11.65 -27.27 -1.29
N GLY A 417 10.91 -26.64 -0.38
CA GLY A 417 11.42 -25.52 0.42
C GLY A 417 11.37 -24.16 -0.29
N PHE A 418 10.96 -24.06 -1.55
CA PHE A 418 10.65 -22.77 -2.18
C PHE A 418 9.16 -22.45 -2.00
N PHE A 419 8.85 -21.38 -1.28
CA PHE A 419 7.48 -20.98 -0.97
C PHE A 419 7.13 -19.68 -1.70
N TRP A 420 6.09 -19.72 -2.51
CA TRP A 420 5.52 -18.54 -3.16
C TRP A 420 4.61 -17.79 -2.19
N LEU A 421 4.88 -16.50 -1.99
CA LEU A 421 3.95 -15.56 -1.35
C LEU A 421 3.80 -14.34 -2.26
N ALA A 422 3.08 -14.53 -3.37
CA ALA A 422 3.13 -13.66 -4.53
C ALA A 422 1.72 -13.28 -5.03
N GLY A 423 1.65 -12.33 -5.95
CA GLY A 423 0.41 -12.00 -6.66
C GLY A 423 -0.66 -11.33 -5.78
N GLN A 424 -0.28 -10.54 -4.78
CA GLN A 424 -1.21 -9.90 -3.83
C GLN A 424 -2.24 -8.96 -4.49
N GLY A 425 -2.02 -8.57 -5.75
CA GLY A 425 -2.90 -7.71 -6.53
C GLY A 425 -3.14 -6.36 -5.84
N GLY A 426 -4.38 -5.92 -5.85
CA GLY A 426 -4.84 -4.73 -5.12
C GLY A 426 -5.20 -4.97 -3.65
N TYR A 427 -4.89 -6.15 -3.09
CA TYR A 427 -5.48 -6.62 -1.84
C TYR A 427 -4.46 -6.85 -0.72
N GLY A 428 -3.17 -6.74 -1.04
CA GLY A 428 -2.09 -7.19 -0.15
C GLY A 428 -2.10 -6.62 1.27
N ILE A 429 -2.53 -5.36 1.47
CA ILE A 429 -2.62 -4.78 2.82
C ILE A 429 -3.75 -5.43 3.61
N LYS A 430 -4.98 -5.46 3.06
CA LYS A 430 -6.15 -5.94 3.79
C LYS A 430 -6.09 -7.45 4.08
N THR A 431 -5.36 -8.22 3.27
CA THR A 431 -5.21 -9.67 3.41
C THR A 431 -3.92 -10.08 4.12
N SER A 432 -2.99 -9.15 4.42
CA SER A 432 -1.67 -9.51 4.94
C SER A 432 -1.69 -10.30 6.26
N PRO A 433 -2.57 -10.02 7.24
CA PRO A 433 -2.61 -10.83 8.46
C PRO A 433 -2.96 -12.30 8.17
N ALA A 434 -4.00 -12.56 7.37
CA ALA A 434 -4.40 -13.93 7.03
C ALA A 434 -3.36 -14.63 6.15
N LEU A 435 -2.82 -13.95 5.13
CA LEU A 435 -1.78 -14.51 4.25
C LEU A 435 -0.48 -14.81 5.00
N GLY A 436 -0.04 -13.92 5.90
CA GLY A 436 1.13 -14.16 6.74
C GLY A 436 0.95 -15.36 7.67
N ARG A 437 -0.23 -15.49 8.28
CA ARG A 437 -0.58 -16.64 9.12
C ARG A 437 -0.67 -17.94 8.33
N LEU A 438 -1.26 -17.91 7.13
CA LEU A 438 -1.32 -19.04 6.21
C LEU A 438 0.09 -19.50 5.81
N CYS A 439 0.94 -18.57 5.39
CA CYS A 439 2.34 -18.84 5.05
C CYS A 439 3.06 -19.57 6.19
N ALA A 440 2.97 -19.05 7.42
CA ALA A 440 3.57 -19.70 8.57
C ALA A 440 2.96 -21.07 8.88
N ALA A 441 1.63 -21.22 8.75
CA ALA A 441 0.96 -22.50 9.00
C ALA A 441 1.43 -23.59 8.02
N LEU A 442 1.47 -23.29 6.71
CA LEU A 442 1.91 -24.23 5.69
C LEU A 442 3.39 -24.61 5.85
N ILE A 443 4.26 -23.63 6.15
CA ILE A 443 5.70 -23.87 6.33
C ILE A 443 6.00 -24.67 7.61
N LEU A 444 5.21 -24.48 8.67
CA LEU A 444 5.39 -25.17 9.95
C LEU A 444 4.58 -26.47 10.06
N ASP A 445 3.91 -26.90 8.99
CA ASP A 445 2.99 -28.04 8.96
C ASP A 445 1.91 -27.97 10.06
N ARG A 446 1.16 -26.87 10.07
CA ARG A 446 0.08 -26.58 11.02
C ARG A 446 -1.22 -26.29 10.30
N GLU A 447 -2.32 -26.36 11.05
CA GLU A 447 -3.65 -26.07 10.54
C GLU A 447 -3.75 -24.62 9.97
N PRO A 448 -4.11 -24.46 8.68
CA PRO A 448 -4.31 -23.16 8.06
C PRO A 448 -5.46 -22.35 8.68
N PRO A 449 -5.43 -21.00 8.61
CA PRO A 449 -6.50 -20.15 9.13
C PRO A 449 -7.69 -19.99 8.18
N LEU A 450 -7.83 -20.87 7.18
CA LEU A 450 -8.82 -20.80 6.10
C LEU A 450 -9.44 -22.18 5.86
N GLN A 451 -10.57 -22.23 5.15
CA GLN A 451 -11.17 -23.50 4.74
C GLN A 451 -10.27 -24.23 3.73
N PRO A 452 -10.33 -25.57 3.65
CA PRO A 452 -9.51 -26.34 2.72
C PRO A 452 -9.62 -25.89 1.25
N ASP A 453 -10.83 -25.56 0.79
CA ASP A 453 -11.06 -25.11 -0.58
C ASP A 453 -10.41 -23.73 -0.85
N ASP A 454 -10.42 -22.83 0.14
CA ASP A 454 -9.74 -21.54 0.06
C ASP A 454 -8.21 -21.70 0.03
N VAL A 455 -7.67 -22.64 0.81
CA VAL A 455 -6.24 -22.97 0.78
C VAL A 455 -5.85 -23.53 -0.58
N ALA A 456 -6.64 -24.47 -1.12
CA ALA A 456 -6.41 -25.04 -2.45
C ALA A 456 -6.46 -23.99 -3.56
N ALA A 457 -7.35 -22.99 -3.45
CA ALA A 457 -7.43 -21.89 -4.40
C ALA A 457 -6.18 -20.98 -4.40
N LEU A 458 -5.38 -21.00 -3.32
CA LEU A 458 -4.15 -20.22 -3.19
C LEU A 458 -2.89 -21.00 -3.59
N ASP A 459 -2.98 -22.33 -3.76
CA ASP A 459 -1.85 -23.21 -4.08
C ASP A 459 -1.24 -22.86 -5.45
N PRO A 460 0.07 -22.54 -5.55
CA PRO A 460 0.72 -22.21 -6.82
C PRO A 460 0.73 -23.37 -7.83
N ALA A 461 0.53 -24.62 -7.40
CA ALA A 461 0.44 -25.78 -8.29
C ALA A 461 -0.66 -25.64 -9.35
N ARG A 462 -1.70 -24.81 -9.11
CA ARG A 462 -2.75 -24.51 -10.09
C ARG A 462 -2.24 -23.85 -11.38
N PHE A 463 -1.04 -23.26 -11.35
CA PHE A 463 -0.40 -22.66 -12.53
C PHE A 463 0.61 -23.59 -13.20
N ARG A 464 0.83 -24.79 -12.64
CA ARG A 464 1.68 -25.80 -13.27
C ARG A 464 0.83 -26.63 -14.24
N PRO A 465 1.38 -27.06 -15.38
CA PRO A 465 0.72 -28.02 -16.25
C PRO A 465 0.37 -29.27 -15.44
N SER A 466 -0.84 -29.80 -15.62
CA SER A 466 -1.18 -31.11 -15.06
C SER A 466 -0.24 -32.15 -15.67
N SER A 467 0.57 -32.79 -14.84
CA SER A 467 1.49 -33.86 -15.21
C SER A 467 0.79 -35.08 -15.80
#